data_AF-A0A523U3C0-F1
#
_entry.id   AF-A0A523U3C0-F1
#
_cell.length_a   1.000
_cell.length_b   1.000
_cell.length_c   1.000
_cell.angle_alpha   90.00
_cell.angle_beta   90.00
_cell.angle_gamma   90.00
#
_symmetry.space_group_name_H-M   'P 1'
#
loop_
_entity.id
_entity.type
_entity.pdbx_description
1 polymer ?
#
loop_
_entity_poly.entity_id
_entity_poly.type
_entity_poly.pdbx_seq_one_letter_code
_entity_poly.pdbx_strand_id
1 'polypeptide(L)'
;DVEIPLDTGDFRLMDRQAVDALSQMRERHRFPRAMAAWVGFRQTGVPYKRAARFAGETKYPFRKMLRLALNAITGFSYFPLQIATYLGFFAAGVSIIAIPIVIAFRLVGSPAFLGQATTLIAVLFLGGVQLISLGILGEYIGRIYDEAKGRPLYIVRNPISLEIKNSSEGR
;
A
#
# COMPACT_ATOMS: atom_id res chain seq x y z
N ASP A 1 -4.15 3.12 -12.18
CA ASP A 1 -2.93 2.33 -11.99
C ASP A 1 -1.84 2.79 -12.95
N VAL A 2 -0.59 2.90 -12.47
CA VAL A 2 0.58 3.20 -13.31
C VAL A 2 1.14 1.88 -13.81
N GLU A 3 1.34 1.76 -15.11
CA GLU A 3 1.96 0.58 -15.69
C GLU A 3 3.48 0.62 -15.42
N ILE A 4 3.92 -0.14 -14.42
CA ILE A 4 5.33 -0.20 -14.02
C ILE A 4 5.99 -1.33 -14.81
N PRO A 5 7.01 -1.06 -15.65
CA PRO A 5 7.67 -2.10 -16.41
C PRO A 5 8.34 -3.13 -15.49
N LEU A 6 8.10 -4.41 -15.77
CA LEU A 6 8.69 -5.53 -15.05
C LEU A 6 10.20 -5.60 -15.32
N ASP A 7 10.98 -6.07 -14.34
CA ASP A 7 12.45 -6.21 -14.42
C ASP A 7 13.27 -4.93 -14.67
N THR A 8 12.69 -3.77 -14.35
CA THR A 8 13.42 -2.50 -14.43
C THR A 8 14.48 -2.38 -13.33
N GLY A 9 15.72 -2.08 -13.73
CA GLY A 9 16.81 -1.77 -12.80
C GLY A 9 16.65 -0.40 -12.13
N ASP A 10 17.39 -0.18 -11.05
CA ASP A 10 17.52 1.16 -10.45
C ASP A 10 18.48 2.05 -11.27
N PHE A 11 19.31 1.44 -12.11
CA PHE A 11 20.22 2.14 -13.02
C PHE A 11 19.47 2.75 -14.19
N ARG A 12 19.61 4.07 -14.39
CA ARG A 12 18.89 4.83 -15.41
C ARG A 12 19.62 6.12 -15.76
N LEU A 13 19.42 6.59 -16.99
CA LEU A 13 19.78 7.93 -17.43
C LEU A 13 18.50 8.77 -17.47
N MET A 14 18.54 9.98 -16.91
CA MET A 14 17.39 10.88 -16.83
C MET A 14 17.81 12.24 -17.36
N ASP A 15 16.98 12.81 -18.23
CA ASP A 15 17.13 14.20 -18.66
C ASP A 15 16.84 15.16 -17.50
N ARG A 16 17.37 16.39 -17.56
CA ARG A 16 17.22 17.42 -16.54
C ARG A 16 15.75 17.66 -16.20
N GLN A 17 14.86 17.75 -17.20
CA GLN A 17 13.43 18.00 -16.98
C GLN A 17 12.78 16.89 -16.13
N ALA A 18 13.17 15.62 -16.35
CA ALA A 18 12.68 14.50 -15.57
C ALA A 18 13.20 14.52 -14.14
N VAL A 19 14.49 14.86 -13.95
CA VAL A 19 15.09 15.00 -12.62
C VAL A 19 14.42 16.11 -11.81
N ASP A 20 14.14 17.25 -12.44
CA ASP A 20 13.53 18.40 -11.78
C ASP A 20 12.10 18.06 -11.33
N ALA A 21 11.31 17.39 -12.18
CA ALA A 21 9.97 16.90 -11.82
C ALA A 21 10.00 15.87 -10.68
N LEU A 22 10.91 14.87 -10.73
CA LEU A 22 11.06 13.90 -9.64
C LEU A 22 11.51 14.56 -8.32
N SER A 23 12.28 15.65 -8.40
CA SER A 23 12.80 16.35 -7.22
C SER A 23 11.73 17.15 -6.48
N GLN A 24 10.65 17.53 -7.16
CA GLN A 24 9.49 18.17 -6.54
C GLN A 24 8.58 17.17 -5.79
N MET A 25 8.69 15.88 -6.08
CA MET A 25 7.90 14.85 -5.40
C MET A 25 8.40 14.64 -3.96
N ARG A 26 7.56 15.00 -2.99
CA ARG A 26 7.88 14.95 -1.55
C ARG A 26 7.41 13.69 -0.83
N GLU A 27 6.99 12.67 -1.57
CA GLU A 27 6.49 11.39 -1.04
C GLU A 27 7.44 10.80 0.02
N ARG A 28 6.91 10.46 1.20
CA ARG A 28 7.72 9.77 2.22
C ARG A 28 8.07 8.34 1.85
N HIS A 29 7.11 7.60 1.32
CA HIS A 29 7.28 6.19 0.97
C HIS A 29 7.80 6.03 -0.45
N ARG A 30 9.03 6.53 -0.69
CA ARG A 30 9.60 6.63 -2.04
C ARG A 30 9.83 5.25 -2.66
N PHE A 31 9.28 5.06 -3.85
CA PHE A 31 9.62 3.95 -4.73
C PHE A 31 10.09 4.53 -6.08
N PRO A 32 11.40 4.80 -6.25
CA PRO A 32 11.92 5.52 -7.41
C PRO A 32 11.54 4.92 -8.76
N ARG A 33 11.26 3.61 -8.81
CA ARG A 33 10.78 2.93 -10.02
C ARG A 33 9.36 3.37 -10.39
N ALA A 34 8.43 3.34 -9.45
CA ALA A 34 7.06 3.82 -9.68
C ALA A 34 7.02 5.33 -9.88
N MET A 35 7.78 6.10 -9.10
CA MET A 35 7.84 7.56 -9.24
C MET A 35 8.26 7.94 -10.66
N ALA A 36 9.34 7.36 -11.17
CA ALA A 36 9.82 7.64 -12.53
C ALA A 36 8.82 7.21 -13.61
N ALA A 37 8.12 6.09 -13.42
CA ALA A 37 7.06 5.67 -14.33
C ALA A 37 5.87 6.65 -14.31
N TRP A 38 5.50 7.16 -13.13
CA TRP A 38 4.38 8.10 -12.95
C TRP A 38 4.61 9.47 -13.59
N VAL A 39 5.85 9.98 -13.59
CA VAL A 39 6.16 11.28 -14.19
C VAL A 39 5.91 11.31 -15.71
N GLY A 40 5.82 10.14 -16.36
CA GLY A 40 5.24 10.02 -17.70
C GLY A 40 6.10 10.55 -18.86
N PHE A 41 7.37 10.87 -18.61
CA PHE A 41 8.32 11.22 -19.68
C PHE A 41 8.57 10.03 -20.63
N ARG A 42 9.15 10.32 -21.80
CA ARG A 42 9.56 9.30 -22.78
C ARG A 42 10.57 8.34 -22.13
N GLN A 43 10.24 7.06 -22.12
CA GLN A 43 11.04 6.02 -21.50
C GLN A 43 11.41 4.96 -22.54
N THR A 44 12.65 4.48 -22.49
CA THR A 44 13.11 3.34 -23.27
C THR A 44 13.93 2.41 -22.39
N GLY A 45 13.65 1.11 -22.47
CA GLY A 45 14.42 0.09 -21.76
C GLY A 45 15.60 -0.37 -22.61
N VAL A 46 16.79 -0.44 -22.01
CA VAL A 46 17.94 -1.10 -22.63
C VAL A 46 18.07 -2.49 -22.02
N PRO A 47 17.69 -3.56 -22.74
CA PRO A 47 17.82 -4.91 -22.21
C PRO A 47 19.30 -5.25 -22.06
N TYR A 48 19.66 -5.84 -20.93
CA TYR A 48 21.01 -6.33 -20.68
C TYR A 48 20.95 -7.65 -19.91
N LYS A 49 21.93 -8.52 -20.14
CA LYS A 49 22.03 -9.80 -19.43
C LYS A 49 22.75 -9.56 -18.10
N ARG A 50 22.04 -9.67 -16.99
CA ARG A 50 22.67 -9.68 -15.66
C ARG A 50 23.50 -10.96 -15.50
N ALA A 51 24.80 -10.81 -15.26
CA ALA A 51 25.62 -11.92 -14.79
C ALA A 51 25.14 -12.38 -13.41
N ALA A 52 25.20 -13.68 -13.14
CA ALA A 52 25.01 -14.20 -11.79
C ALA A 52 26.04 -13.54 -10.85
N ARG A 53 25.64 -13.22 -9.62
CA ARG A 53 26.57 -12.63 -8.64
C ARG A 53 27.75 -13.60 -8.45
N PHE A 54 28.97 -13.07 -8.65
CA PHE A 54 30.20 -13.85 -8.51
C PHE A 54 30.44 -14.31 -7.06
N ALA A 55 30.00 -13.53 -6.07
CA ALA A 55 30.05 -13.87 -4.65
C ALA A 55 29.02 -13.07 -3.83
N GLY A 56 28.72 -13.56 -2.64
CA GLY A 56 27.89 -12.90 -1.62
C GLY A 56 26.51 -13.51 -1.44
N GLU A 57 26.03 -13.55 -0.19
CA GLU A 57 24.66 -13.94 0.11
C GLU A 57 23.67 -12.83 -0.26
N THR A 58 22.44 -13.21 -0.59
CA THR A 58 21.42 -12.22 -0.90
C THR A 58 21.11 -11.39 0.35
N LYS A 59 21.27 -10.06 0.28
CA LYS A 59 20.91 -9.16 1.40
C LYS A 59 19.40 -9.07 1.68
N TYR A 60 18.61 -9.78 0.87
CA TYR A 60 17.14 -9.83 0.85
C TYR A 60 16.60 -11.24 1.17
N PRO A 61 16.57 -11.64 2.45
CA PRO A 61 15.89 -12.87 2.85
C PRO A 61 14.38 -12.78 2.57
N PHE A 62 13.70 -13.92 2.48
CA PHE A 62 12.26 -14.03 2.19
C PHE A 62 11.39 -13.08 3.02
N ARG A 63 11.68 -12.93 4.33
CA ARG A 63 10.97 -11.98 5.22
C ARG A 63 11.09 -10.52 4.77
N LYS A 64 12.24 -10.10 4.25
CA LYS A 64 12.42 -8.74 3.72
C LYS A 64 11.70 -8.56 2.39
N MET A 65 11.67 -9.59 1.53
CA MET A 65 10.87 -9.56 0.30
C MET A 65 9.36 -9.48 0.59
N LEU A 66 8.87 -10.25 1.55
CA LEU A 66 7.46 -10.21 1.97
C LEU A 66 7.09 -8.83 2.53
N ARG A 67 7.93 -8.25 3.39
CA ARG A 67 7.72 -6.88 3.90
C ARG A 67 7.74 -5.84 2.77
N LEU A 68 8.65 -5.98 1.81
CA LEU A 68 8.72 -5.09 0.65
C LEU A 68 7.45 -5.20 -0.21
N ALA A 69 6.97 -6.41 -0.47
CA ALA A 69 5.74 -6.66 -1.23
C ALA A 69 4.52 -6.08 -0.51
N LEU A 70 4.38 -6.32 0.80
CA LEU A 70 3.31 -5.73 1.61
C LEU A 70 3.35 -4.20 1.55
N ASN A 71 4.52 -3.60 1.74
CA ASN A 71 4.70 -2.15 1.65
C ASN A 71 4.41 -1.59 0.25
N ALA A 72 4.72 -2.33 -0.81
CA ALA A 72 4.44 -1.93 -2.18
C ALA A 72 2.93 -1.99 -2.48
N ILE A 73 2.26 -3.06 -2.05
CA ILE A 73 0.80 -3.22 -2.22
C ILE A 73 0.06 -2.14 -1.42
N THR A 74 0.41 -1.89 -0.16
CA THR A 74 -0.25 -0.85 0.66
C THR A 74 0.17 0.57 0.32
N GLY A 75 1.35 0.76 -0.28
CA GLY A 75 1.86 2.07 -0.66
C GLY A 75 1.40 2.57 -2.03
N PHE A 76 1.12 1.67 -2.97
CA PHE A 76 0.81 2.02 -4.36
C PHE A 76 -0.54 1.49 -4.87
N SER A 77 -1.30 0.78 -4.04
CA SER A 77 -2.61 0.24 -4.45
C SER A 77 -3.65 0.40 -3.36
N TYR A 78 -4.87 0.74 -3.75
CA TYR A 78 -6.05 0.74 -2.89
C TYR A 78 -6.68 -0.65 -2.74
N PHE A 79 -6.11 -1.67 -3.38
CA PHE A 79 -6.68 -3.01 -3.46
C PHE A 79 -6.98 -3.66 -2.09
N PRO A 80 -6.09 -3.63 -1.07
CA PRO A 80 -6.41 -4.14 0.26
C PRO A 80 -7.61 -3.46 0.91
N LEU A 81 -7.74 -2.15 0.73
CA LEU A 81 -8.85 -1.37 1.28
C LEU A 81 -10.18 -1.71 0.57
N GLN A 82 -10.12 -1.92 -0.74
CA GLN A 82 -11.27 -2.35 -1.53
C GLN A 82 -11.75 -3.76 -1.12
N ILE A 83 -10.84 -4.71 -0.88
CA ILE A 83 -11.22 -6.04 -0.38
C ILE A 83 -11.97 -5.93 0.95
N ALA A 84 -11.43 -5.17 1.92
CA ALA A 84 -12.08 -4.99 3.21
C ALA A 84 -13.48 -4.37 3.06
N THR A 85 -13.63 -3.43 2.12
CA THR A 85 -14.90 -2.77 1.83
C THR A 85 -15.91 -3.74 1.21
N TYR A 86 -15.51 -4.52 0.20
CA TYR A 86 -16.39 -5.52 -0.42
C TYR A 86 -16.81 -6.61 0.57
N LEU A 87 -15.90 -7.05 1.43
CA LEU A 87 -16.21 -8.04 2.46
C LEU A 87 -17.23 -7.48 3.47
N GLY A 88 -17.11 -6.20 3.82
CA GLY A 88 -18.10 -5.48 4.65
C GLY A 88 -19.47 -5.39 3.98
N PHE A 89 -19.54 -5.01 2.70
CA PHE A 89 -20.80 -4.97 1.95
C PHE A 89 -21.43 -6.36 1.78
N PHE A 90 -20.61 -7.38 1.52
CA PHE A 90 -21.08 -8.76 1.45
C PHE A 90 -21.69 -9.22 2.78
N ALA A 91 -20.99 -8.97 3.90
CA ALA A 91 -21.51 -9.30 5.23
C ALA A 91 -22.81 -8.55 5.53
N ALA A 92 -22.89 -7.25 5.20
CA ALA A 92 -24.11 -6.46 5.37
C ALA A 92 -25.28 -6.99 4.53
N GLY A 93 -25.02 -7.37 3.27
CA GLY A 93 -26.02 -7.98 2.39
C GLY A 93 -26.55 -9.30 2.94
N VAL A 94 -25.66 -10.16 3.44
CA VAL A 94 -26.05 -11.41 4.12
C VAL A 94 -26.88 -11.11 5.37
N SER A 95 -26.51 -10.11 6.17
CA SER A 95 -27.28 -9.72 7.36
C SER A 95 -28.69 -9.23 7.02
N ILE A 96 -28.85 -8.42 5.96
CA ILE A 96 -30.17 -7.92 5.52
C ILE A 96 -31.13 -9.07 5.18
N ILE A 97 -30.63 -10.16 4.60
CA ILE A 97 -31.43 -11.34 4.27
C ILE A 97 -31.63 -12.23 5.51
N ALA A 98 -30.59 -12.41 6.33
CA ALA A 98 -30.63 -13.28 7.49
C ALA A 98 -31.58 -12.77 8.60
N ILE A 99 -31.63 -11.46 8.85
CA ILE A 99 -32.47 -10.85 9.88
C ILE A 99 -33.97 -11.22 9.74
N PRO A 100 -34.64 -10.98 8.59
CA PRO A 100 -36.05 -11.32 8.43
C PRO A 100 -36.30 -12.82 8.50
N ILE A 101 -35.36 -13.65 7.99
CA ILE A 101 -35.45 -15.12 8.11
C ILE A 101 -35.46 -15.54 9.58
N VAL A 102 -34.51 -15.04 10.37
CA VAL A 102 -34.41 -15.36 11.80
C VAL A 102 -35.65 -14.88 12.56
N ILE A 103 -36.18 -13.69 12.25
CA ILE A 103 -37.42 -13.18 12.83
C ILE A 103 -38.61 -14.09 12.49
N ALA A 104 -38.75 -14.49 11.23
CA ALA A 104 -39.83 -15.38 10.79
C ALA A 104 -39.78 -16.74 11.50
N PHE A 105 -38.61 -17.38 11.57
CA PHE A 105 -38.43 -18.65 12.31
C PHE A 105 -38.74 -18.50 13.80
N ARG A 106 -38.43 -17.35 14.40
CA ARG A 106 -38.73 -17.06 15.81
C ARG A 106 -40.23 -16.92 16.06
N LEU A 107 -40.98 -16.29 15.13
CA LEU A 107 -42.44 -16.14 15.23
C LEU A 107 -43.18 -17.47 15.09
N VAL A 108 -42.65 -18.41 14.31
CA VAL A 108 -43.22 -19.77 14.13
C VAL A 108 -42.84 -20.71 15.30
N GLY A 109 -42.08 -20.23 16.29
CA GLY A 109 -41.69 -21.03 17.46
C GLY A 109 -40.65 -22.11 17.16
N SER A 110 -39.91 -21.99 16.04
CA SER A 110 -38.87 -22.96 15.68
C SER A 110 -37.68 -22.88 16.66
N PRO A 111 -37.11 -24.02 17.09
CA PRO A 111 -35.88 -24.04 17.88
C PRO A 111 -34.61 -23.75 17.05
N ALA A 112 -34.75 -23.53 15.74
CA ALA A 112 -33.63 -23.18 14.87
C ALA A 112 -32.89 -21.93 15.40
N PHE A 113 -31.55 -21.96 15.37
CA PHE A 113 -30.66 -20.89 15.85
C PHE A 113 -30.67 -20.60 17.37
N LEU A 114 -31.22 -21.47 18.22
CA LEU A 114 -31.12 -21.36 19.69
C LEU A 114 -29.70 -21.64 20.27
N GLY A 115 -28.69 -21.82 19.42
CA GLY A 115 -27.32 -22.16 19.83
C GLY A 115 -26.50 -20.97 20.33
N GLN A 116 -26.05 -21.03 21.59
CA GLN A 116 -25.05 -20.09 22.11
C GLN A 116 -23.71 -20.21 21.37
N ALA A 117 -23.30 -21.43 21.00
CA ALA A 117 -22.06 -21.69 20.29
C ALA A 117 -22.02 -21.06 18.88
N THR A 118 -23.10 -21.19 18.11
CA THR A 118 -23.20 -20.60 16.76
C THR A 118 -23.17 -19.08 16.81
N THR A 119 -23.81 -18.48 17.81
CA THR A 119 -23.81 -17.02 18.02
C THR A 119 -22.42 -16.53 18.41
N LEU A 120 -21.74 -17.22 19.33
CA LEU A 120 -20.38 -16.88 19.77
C LEU A 120 -19.38 -16.96 18.60
N ILE A 121 -19.42 -18.03 17.81
CA ILE A 121 -18.55 -18.19 16.63
C ILE A 121 -18.79 -17.07 15.62
N ALA A 122 -20.05 -16.74 15.34
CA ALA A 122 -20.40 -15.65 14.40
C ALA A 122 -19.88 -14.29 14.88
N VAL A 123 -20.05 -13.98 16.17
CA VAL A 123 -19.57 -12.72 16.76
C VAL A 123 -18.04 -12.65 16.74
N LEU A 124 -17.35 -13.72 17.14
CA LEU A 124 -15.88 -13.76 17.10
C LEU A 124 -15.34 -13.64 15.67
N PHE A 125 -15.99 -14.30 14.71
CA PHE A 125 -15.60 -14.21 13.30
C PHE A 125 -15.79 -12.79 12.75
N LEU A 126 -16.97 -12.18 12.96
CA LEU A 126 -17.23 -10.80 12.55
C LEU A 126 -16.29 -9.81 13.26
N GLY A 127 -16.03 -10.00 14.55
CA GLY A 127 -15.08 -9.18 15.31
C GLY A 127 -13.65 -9.29 14.77
N GLY A 128 -13.19 -10.49 14.41
CA GLY A 128 -11.89 -10.70 13.78
C GLY A 128 -11.77 -9.99 12.43
N VAL A 129 -12.80 -10.12 11.58
CA VAL A 129 -12.89 -9.42 10.29
C VAL A 129 -12.88 -7.89 10.47
N GLN A 130 -13.60 -7.37 11.46
CA GLN A 130 -13.62 -5.94 11.79
C GLN A 130 -12.25 -5.44 12.24
N LEU A 131 -11.56 -6.18 13.12
CA LEU A 131 -10.21 -5.83 13.57
C LEU A 131 -9.19 -5.82 12.42
N ILE A 132 -9.26 -6.79 11.51
CA ILE A 132 -8.43 -6.80 10.29
C ILE A 132 -8.72 -5.57 9.42
N SER A 133 -10.00 -5.27 9.21
CA SER A 133 -10.44 -4.12 8.39
C SER A 133 -9.97 -2.79 9.00
N LEU A 134 -10.06 -2.64 10.32
CA LEU A 134 -9.53 -1.49 11.06
C LEU A 134 -8.01 -1.41 10.99
N GLY A 135 -7.31 -2.55 11.04
CA GLY A 135 -5.86 -2.60 10.86
C GLY A 135 -5.43 -2.11 9.47
N ILE A 136 -6.13 -2.54 8.43
CA ILE A 136 -5.92 -2.04 7.05
C ILE A 136 -6.18 -0.53 7.03
N LEU A 137 -7.32 -0.05 7.53
CA LEU A 137 -7.63 1.38 7.56
C LEU A 137 -6.56 2.19 8.30
N GLY A 138 -6.09 1.69 9.46
CA GLY A 138 -5.04 2.32 10.26
C GLY A 138 -3.72 2.47 9.52
N GLU A 139 -3.34 1.50 8.69
CA GLU A 139 -2.15 1.58 7.82
C GLU A 139 -2.26 2.73 6.80
N TYR A 140 -3.44 2.92 6.18
CA TYR A 140 -3.66 4.04 5.24
C TYR A 140 -3.71 5.38 5.97
N ILE A 141 -4.39 5.46 7.13
CA ILE A 141 -4.41 6.67 7.94
C ILE A 141 -3.00 7.04 8.40
N GLY A 142 -2.19 6.07 8.81
CA GLY A 142 -0.79 6.29 9.19
C GLY A 142 0.04 6.89 8.06
N ARG A 143 -0.16 6.41 6.81
CA ARG A 143 0.50 6.96 5.62
C ARG A 143 0.06 8.39 5.32
N ILE A 144 -1.24 8.66 5.40
CA ILE A 144 -1.78 10.03 5.25
C ILE A 144 -1.20 10.94 6.33
N TYR A 145 -1.13 10.48 7.57
CA TYR A 145 -0.56 11.22 8.68
C TYR A 145 0.93 11.54 8.46
N ASP A 146 1.71 10.57 7.98
CA ASP A 146 3.13 10.76 7.68
C ASP A 146 3.38 11.77 6.54
N GLU A 147 2.51 11.78 5.53
CA GLU A 147 2.55 12.77 4.44
C GLU A 147 2.12 14.16 4.95
N ALA A 148 1.05 14.24 5.75
CA ALA A 148 0.53 15.48 6.31
C ALA A 148 1.49 16.17 7.31
N LYS A 149 2.36 15.42 7.99
CA LYS A 149 3.38 15.97 8.90
C LYS A 149 4.31 16.99 8.24
N GLY A 150 4.52 16.94 6.92
CA GLY A 150 5.35 17.90 6.19
C GLY A 150 6.84 17.98 6.57
N ARG A 151 7.35 17.11 7.48
CA ARG A 151 8.77 17.13 7.88
C ARG A 151 9.69 16.90 6.67
N PRO A 152 10.83 17.59 6.57
CA PRO A 152 11.79 17.38 5.49
C PRO A 152 12.27 15.92 5.43
N LEU A 153 12.60 15.45 4.22
CA LEU A 153 13.01 14.07 3.98
C LEU A 153 14.35 13.73 4.64
N TYR A 154 15.25 14.72 4.72
CA TYR A 154 16.54 14.61 5.37
C TYR A 154 17.00 16.00 5.83
N ILE A 155 17.91 16.03 6.79
CA ILE A 155 18.60 17.24 7.25
C ILE A 155 20.08 17.01 6.98
N VAL A 156 20.71 17.91 6.21
CA VAL A 156 22.13 17.84 5.90
C VAL A 156 22.92 18.42 7.06
N ARG A 157 23.81 17.62 7.66
CA ARG A 157 24.60 18.05 8.83
C ARG A 157 25.79 18.94 8.46
N ASN A 158 26.51 18.62 7.39
CA ASN A 158 27.63 19.41 6.87
C ASN A 158 27.67 19.28 5.34
N PRO A 159 27.39 20.34 4.56
CA PRO A 159 27.61 20.31 3.13
C PRO A 159 29.10 20.37 2.82
N ILE A 160 29.63 19.36 2.13
CA ILE A 160 30.96 19.44 1.50
C ILE A 160 30.81 20.34 0.29
N SER A 161 31.34 21.56 0.34
CA SER A 161 31.57 22.54 -0.75
C SER A 161 30.79 22.34 -2.07
N LEU A 162 29.48 22.11 -1.95
CA LEU A 162 28.53 22.08 -3.04
C LEU A 162 27.70 23.32 -2.77
N GLU A 163 27.77 24.31 -3.66
CA GLU A 163 26.82 25.42 -3.65
C GLU A 163 25.42 24.82 -3.71
N ILE A 164 24.73 24.85 -2.57
CA ILE A 164 23.32 24.50 -2.51
C ILE A 164 22.61 25.66 -3.19
N LYS A 165 22.33 25.52 -4.49
CA LYS A 165 21.35 26.37 -5.15
C LYS A 165 20.01 26.13 -4.45
N ASN A 166 19.61 27.08 -3.60
CA ASN A 166 18.28 27.12 -3.04
C ASN A 166 17.30 27.36 -4.20
N SER A 167 16.67 26.29 -4.72
CA SER A 167 15.62 26.38 -5.75
C SER A 167 14.30 26.94 -5.19
N SER A 168 14.35 27.89 -4.26
CA SER A 168 13.18 28.55 -3.67
C SER A 168 12.96 29.99 -4.15
N GLU A 169 13.56 30.38 -5.27
CA GLU A 169 13.21 31.60 -6.01
C GLU A 169 12.78 31.24 -7.43
N GLY A 170 11.48 30.98 -7.58
CA GLY A 170 10.82 30.75 -8.86
C GLY A 170 9.32 30.77 -8.61
N ARG A 171 8.70 31.89 -8.99
CA ARG A 171 7.26 32.20 -8.88
C ARG A 171 6.37 31.09 -9.42
#